data_AF-A0A7W9PB53-F1
#
_entry.id   AF-A0A7W9PB53-F1
#
_cell.length_a   1.000
_cell.length_b   1.000
_cell.length_c   1.000
_cell.angle_alpha   90.00
_cell.angle_beta   90.00
_cell.angle_gamma   90.00
#
_symmetry.space_group_name_H-M   'P 1'
#
loop_
_entity.id
_entity.type
_entity.pdbx_description
1 polymer ?
#
loop_
_entity_poly.entity_id
_entity_poly.type
_entity_poly.pdbx_seq_one_letter_code
_entity_poly.pdbx_strand_id
1 'polypeptide(L)'
;MYGYLRLDIAGHHVIACESQIRRFAERDSFDLAMIFHERIHGGSALTALIAELRRSQCHHVVVPTLEHLVRPGMSRQAVEARLWREADTGVFVAAETPDRIG
;
A
#
# COMPACT_ATOMS: atom_id res chain seq x y z
N MET A 1 -9.16 6.12 1.27
CA MET A 1 -7.86 5.52 0.87
C MET A 1 -7.72 4.17 1.55
N TYR A 2 -7.00 3.24 0.93
CA TYR A 2 -6.65 1.96 1.54
C TYR A 2 -5.14 1.82 1.73
N GLY A 3 -4.74 1.13 2.79
CA GLY A 3 -3.34 0.78 3.04
C GLY A 3 -3.02 -0.63 2.56
N TYR A 4 -1.77 -0.87 2.17
CA TYR A 4 -1.28 -2.20 1.83
C TYR A 4 0.15 -2.41 2.33
N LEU A 5 0.42 -3.54 2.98
CA LEU A 5 1.77 -3.92 3.34
C LEU A 5 1.99 -5.43 3.27
N ARG A 6 3.18 -5.81 2.80
CA ARG A 6 3.67 -7.19 2.84
C ARG A 6 4.33 -7.48 4.19
N LEU A 7 3.85 -8.52 4.87
CA LEU A 7 4.34 -8.91 6.20
C LEU A 7 5.78 -9.43 6.18
N ASP A 8 6.22 -10.01 5.07
CA ASP A 8 7.60 -10.49 4.93
C ASP A 8 8.63 -9.38 4.71
N ILE A 9 8.19 -8.27 4.12
CA ILE A 9 9.02 -7.06 4.00
C ILE A 9 9.01 -6.29 5.31
N ALA A 10 7.86 -6.21 5.99
CA ALA A 10 7.75 -5.54 7.28
C ALA A 10 8.52 -6.27 8.39
N GLY A 11 8.57 -7.62 8.36
CA GLY A 11 9.19 -8.43 9.40
C GLY A 11 8.63 -8.10 10.79
N HIS A 12 9.50 -7.69 11.72
CA HIS A 12 9.10 -7.28 13.07
C HIS A 12 8.57 -5.83 13.15
N HIS A 13 8.62 -5.07 12.05
CA HIS A 13 8.26 -3.65 12.01
C HIS A 13 6.83 -3.38 11.52
N VAL A 14 5.93 -4.38 11.53
CA VAL A 14 4.54 -4.24 11.06
C VAL A 14 3.83 -3.04 11.68
N ILE A 15 3.92 -2.88 13.00
CA ILE A 15 3.27 -1.78 13.73
C ILE A 15 3.84 -0.41 13.29
N ALA A 16 5.14 -0.33 13.01
CA ALA A 16 5.77 0.88 12.52
C ALA A 16 5.29 1.20 11.08
N CYS A 17 5.21 0.19 10.21
CA CYS A 17 4.68 0.34 8.86
C CYS A 17 3.21 0.79 8.85
N GLU A 18 2.36 0.21 9.70
CA GLU A 18 0.97 0.65 9.82
C GLU A 18 0.89 2.09 10.34
N SER A 19 1.74 2.46 11.30
CA SER A 19 1.80 3.82 11.85
C SER A 19 2.22 4.83 10.79
N GLN A 20 3.18 4.49 9.92
CA GLN A 20 3.57 5.32 8.78
C GLN A 20 2.39 5.56 7.84
N ILE A 21 1.65 4.49 7.48
CA ILE A 21 0.46 4.58 6.64
C ILE A 21 -0.61 5.50 7.27
N ARG A 22 -0.89 5.32 8.57
CA ARG A 22 -1.90 6.14 9.29
C ARG A 22 -1.48 7.61 9.32
N ARG A 23 -0.23 7.90 9.69
CA ARG A 23 0.30 9.27 9.72
C ARG A 23 0.26 9.94 8.34
N PHE A 24 0.58 9.21 7.28
CA PHE A 24 0.46 9.72 5.91
C PHE A 24 -0.99 10.12 5.61
N ALA A 25 -1.95 9.26 5.94
CA ALA A 25 -3.37 9.54 5.74
C ALA A 25 -3.84 10.77 6.52
N GLU A 26 -3.48 10.85 7.81
CA GLU A 26 -3.84 11.95 8.69
C GLU A 26 -3.26 13.29 8.20
N ARG A 27 -1.96 13.31 7.84
CA ARG A 27 -1.28 14.51 7.36
C ARG A 27 -1.90 15.06 6.08
N ASP A 28 -2.26 14.18 5.16
CA ASP A 28 -2.76 14.57 3.84
C ASP A 28 -4.30 14.58 3.79
N SER A 29 -4.98 14.51 4.96
CA SER A 29 -6.45 14.55 5.12
C SER A 29 -7.20 13.45 4.37
N PHE A 30 -6.56 12.29 4.15
CA PHE A 30 -7.23 11.12 3.60
C PHE A 30 -7.94 10.33 4.70
N ASP A 31 -9.18 9.93 4.43
CA ASP A 31 -9.87 8.94 5.26
C ASP A 31 -9.34 7.53 4.95
N LEU A 32 -8.63 6.92 5.90
CA LEU A 32 -8.04 5.59 5.76
C LEU A 32 -9.05 4.53 6.21
N ALA A 33 -9.60 3.79 5.25
CA ALA A 33 -10.64 2.80 5.52
C ALA A 33 -10.09 1.55 6.22
N MET A 34 -9.04 0.94 5.67
CA MET A 34 -8.38 -0.23 6.27
C MET A 34 -6.99 -0.46 5.66
N ILE A 35 -6.19 -1.30 6.34
CA ILE A 35 -4.86 -1.72 5.88
C ILE A 35 -4.90 -3.23 5.57
N PHE A 36 -4.53 -3.58 4.35
CA PHE A 36 -4.42 -4.97 3.88
C PHE A 36 -3.03 -5.54 4.16
N HIS A 37 -3.01 -6.73 4.75
CA HIS A 37 -1.79 -7.44 5.11
C HIS A 37 -1.58 -8.63 4.20
N GLU A 38 -0.56 -8.57 3.34
CA GLU A 38 -0.22 -9.66 2.44
C GLU A 38 0.82 -10.59 3.09
N ARG A 39 0.58 -11.90 2.98
CA ARG A 39 1.54 -12.94 3.33
C ARG A 39 2.24 -13.43 2.05
N ILE A 40 3.49 -13.87 2.16
CA ILE A 40 4.39 -14.26 1.05
C ILE A 40 3.70 -15.10 -0.05
N HIS A 41 2.84 -16.05 0.35
CA HIS A 41 2.23 -17.02 -0.56
C HIS A 41 0.74 -16.80 -0.83
N GLY A 42 0.18 -15.65 -0.46
CA GLY A 42 -1.26 -15.40 -0.54
C GLY A 42 -1.72 -14.86 -1.89
N GLY A 43 -1.14 -13.73 -2.32
CA GLY A 43 -1.71 -12.90 -3.40
C GLY A 43 -3.16 -12.46 -3.15
N SER A 44 -3.72 -12.82 -2.00
CA SER A 44 -5.13 -12.77 -1.67
C SER A 44 -5.47 -11.41 -1.10
N ALA A 45 -4.55 -10.80 -0.35
CA ALA A 45 -4.77 -9.46 0.18
C ALA A 45 -4.72 -8.41 -0.93
N LEU A 46 -3.80 -8.51 -1.90
CA LEU A 46 -3.78 -7.61 -3.06
C LEU A 46 -5.05 -7.75 -3.91
N THR A 47 -5.54 -8.97 -4.09
CA THR A 47 -6.76 -9.21 -4.86
C THR A 47 -8.00 -8.70 -4.12
N ALA A 48 -8.07 -8.90 -2.80
CA ALA A 48 -9.12 -8.34 -1.96
C ALA A 48 -9.09 -6.80 -1.95
N LEU A 49 -7.90 -6.21 -1.89
CA LEU A 49 -7.70 -4.77 -2.01
C LEU A 49 -8.27 -4.23 -3.32
N ILE A 50 -7.92 -4.85 -4.46
CA ILE A 50 -8.44 -4.44 -5.78
C ILE A 50 -9.96 -4.54 -5.82
N ALA A 51 -10.54 -5.62 -5.27
CA ALA A 51 -11.99 -5.77 -5.20
C ALA A 51 -12.65 -4.65 -4.37
N GLU A 52 -12.05 -4.29 -3.23
CA GLU A 52 -12.55 -3.22 -2.37
C GLU A 52 -12.38 -1.83 -2.97
N LEU A 53 -11.28 -1.55 -3.66
CA LEU A 53 -11.07 -0.30 -4.41
C LEU A 53 -12.18 -0.12 -5.47
N ARG A 54 -12.47 -1.17 -6.23
CA ARG A 54 -13.56 -1.16 -7.23
C ARG A 54 -14.94 -0.97 -6.58
N ARG A 55 -15.20 -1.68 -5.48
CA ARG A 55 -16.49 -1.63 -4.77
C ARG A 55 -16.77 -0.25 -4.18
N SER A 56 -15.75 0.37 -3.61
CA SER A 56 -15.83 1.67 -2.94
C SER A 56 -15.62 2.87 -3.87
N GLN A 57 -15.22 2.64 -5.13
CA GLN A 57 -14.74 3.69 -6.04
C GLN A 57 -13.62 4.52 -5.42
N CYS A 58 -12.74 3.88 -4.65
CA CYS A 58 -11.57 4.53 -4.08
C CYS A 58 -10.38 4.34 -5.03
N HIS A 59 -9.69 5.44 -5.33
CA HIS A 59 -8.62 5.49 -6.34
C HIS A 59 -7.21 5.61 -5.72
N HIS A 60 -7.10 5.40 -4.41
CA HIS A 60 -5.88 5.69 -3.68
C HIS A 60 -5.48 4.52 -2.77
N VAL A 61 -4.26 4.02 -3.00
CA VAL A 61 -3.57 3.06 -2.13
C VAL A 61 -2.31 3.68 -1.59
N VAL A 62 -2.00 3.44 -0.32
CA VAL A 62 -0.73 3.82 0.30
C VAL A 62 0.02 2.58 0.78
N VAL A 63 1.33 2.58 0.58
CA VAL A 63 2.26 1.56 1.06
C VAL A 63 3.38 2.20 1.89
N PRO A 64 4.03 1.48 2.83
CA PRO A 64 5.12 2.06 3.62
C PRO A 64 6.31 2.44 2.73
N THR A 65 6.76 1.48 1.92
CA THR A 65 7.78 1.63 0.88
C THR A 65 7.34 0.86 -0.37
N LEU A 66 7.94 1.16 -1.50
CA LEU A 66 7.63 0.48 -2.77
C LEU A 66 8.03 -1.00 -2.76
N GLU A 67 8.95 -1.40 -1.88
CA GLU A 67 9.33 -2.81 -1.69
C GLU A 67 8.14 -3.66 -1.25
N HIS A 68 7.18 -3.07 -0.53
CA HIS A 68 5.94 -3.77 -0.19
C HIS A 68 5.05 -4.06 -1.41
N LEU A 69 5.23 -3.40 -2.56
CA LEU A 69 4.50 -3.76 -3.79
C LEU A 69 5.21 -4.83 -4.62
N VAL A 70 6.53 -4.93 -4.54
CA VAL A 70 7.30 -5.90 -5.31
C VAL A 70 7.02 -7.29 -4.75
N ARG A 71 6.67 -8.26 -5.60
CA ARG A 71 6.59 -9.68 -5.21
C ARG A 71 7.79 -10.43 -5.78
N PRO A 72 8.25 -11.52 -5.15
CA PRO A 72 9.23 -12.40 -5.78
C PRO A 72 8.75 -12.82 -7.18
N GLY A 73 9.56 -12.56 -8.21
CA GLY A 73 9.22 -12.87 -9.61
C GLY A 73 8.28 -11.88 -10.31
N MET A 74 7.91 -10.76 -9.69
CA MET A 74 7.07 -9.73 -10.31
C MET A 74 7.66 -8.33 -10.12
N SER A 75 7.74 -7.55 -11.20
CA SER A 75 8.19 -6.17 -11.11
C SER A 75 7.14 -5.27 -10.45
N ARG A 76 7.60 -4.20 -9.79
CA ARG A 76 6.74 -3.12 -9.27
C ARG A 76 5.74 -2.63 -10.32
N GLN A 77 6.23 -2.38 -11.53
CA GLN A 77 5.44 -1.88 -12.66
C GLN A 77 4.28 -2.82 -13.02
N ALA A 78 4.46 -4.13 -12.90
CA ALA A 78 3.39 -5.09 -13.16
C ALA A 78 2.26 -4.99 -12.11
N VAL A 79 2.60 -4.72 -10.84
CA VAL A 79 1.61 -4.53 -9.77
C VAL A 79 0.91 -3.18 -9.91
N GLU A 80 1.64 -2.10 -10.19
CA GLU A 80 1.06 -0.77 -10.44
C GLU A 80 0.15 -0.79 -11.67
N ALA A 81 0.58 -1.40 -12.77
CA ALA A 81 -0.23 -1.55 -13.97
C ALA A 81 -1.50 -2.40 -13.71
N ARG A 82 -1.45 -3.32 -12.75
CA ARG A 82 -2.64 -4.09 -12.34
C ARG A 82 -3.62 -3.21 -11.55
N LEU A 83 -3.14 -2.46 -10.56
CA LEU A 83 -3.95 -1.51 -9.77
C LEU A 83 -4.61 -0.46 -10.67
N TRP A 84 -3.85 0.10 -11.60
CA TRP A 84 -4.36 1.07 -12.58
C TRP A 84 -5.44 0.45 -13.47
N ARG A 85 -5.15 -0.69 -14.12
CA ARG A 85 -6.10 -1.30 -15.07
C ARG A 85 -7.37 -1.85 -14.42
N GLU A 86 -7.27 -2.41 -13.22
CA GLU A 86 -8.39 -3.08 -12.58
C GLU A 86 -9.23 -2.14 -11.71
N ALA A 87 -8.65 -1.07 -11.17
CA ALA A 87 -9.30 -0.21 -10.18
C ALA A 87 -9.03 1.29 -10.36
N ASP A 88 -8.40 1.73 -11.45
CA ASP A 88 -8.06 3.14 -11.71
C ASP A 88 -7.39 3.80 -10.50
N THR A 89 -6.43 3.09 -9.91
CA THR A 89 -5.86 3.41 -8.60
C THR A 89 -4.38 3.76 -8.69
N GLY A 90 -4.01 4.90 -8.10
CA GLY A 90 -2.63 5.32 -7.89
C GLY A 90 -2.05 4.82 -6.55
N VAL A 91 -0.73 4.79 -6.48
CA VAL A 91 0.02 4.37 -5.29
C VAL A 91 0.75 5.57 -4.67
N PHE A 92 0.55 5.77 -3.37
CA PHE A 92 1.34 6.65 -2.51
C PHE A 92 2.35 5.86 -1.67
N VAL A 93 3.44 6.52 -1.31
CA VAL A 93 4.46 5.98 -0.41
C VAL A 93 4.44 6.76 0.89
N ALA A 94 4.27 6.07 2.01
CA ALA A 94 4.19 6.67 3.33
C ALA A 94 5.56 6.98 3.94
N ALA A 95 6.65 6.39 3.41
CA ALA A 95 8.00 6.67 3.88
C ALA A 95 8.20 8.18 3.99
N GLU A 96 8.55 8.62 5.21
CA GLU A 96 8.93 9.99 5.45
C GLU A 96 10.10 10.28 4.51
N THR A 97 9.94 11.28 3.64
CA THR A 97 11.12 11.87 2.99
C THR A 97 12.02 12.27 4.14
N PRO A 98 13.27 11.79 4.23
CA PRO A 98 14.15 12.24 5.30
C PRO A 98 14.17 13.76 5.18
N ASP A 99 13.82 14.41 6.30
CA ASP A 99 13.73 15.86 6.42
C ASP A 99 14.93 16.44 5.68
N ARG A 100 14.69 17.23 4.62
CA ARG A 100 15.78 18.01 4.01
C ARG A 100 16.14 19.07 5.03
N ILE A 101 16.98 18.69 6.00
CA ILE A 101 17.71 19.62 6.85
C ILE A 101 18.39 20.63 5.92
N GLY A 102 18.07 21.90 6.17
CA GLY A 102 18.45 23.06 5.37
C GLY A 102 19.93 23.39 5.38
#